data_AF-A0AAX2HY11-F1
#
_entry.id   AF-A0AAX2HY11-F1
#
_cell.length_a   1.000
_cell.length_b   1.000
_cell.length_c   1.000
_cell.angle_alpha   90.00
_cell.angle_beta   90.00
_cell.angle_gamma   90.00
#
_symmetry.space_group_name_H-M   'P 1'
#
loop_
_entity.id
_entity.type
_entity.pdbx_description
1 polymer ?
#
loop_
_entity_poly.entity_id
_entity_poly.type
_entity_poly.pdbx_seq_one_letter_code
_entity_poly.pdbx_strand_id
1 'polypeptide(L)'
;MHFSRIVSGLACSIILNISVSNANAAQVENYTQYLPDGANLALMVQKIGASTPAIDYHAQQMALPASTQKVLTALAALLQLGPDFRFNTTLESHGTITDGVLRGNLIARFGGDPTLTRQQLRNMVATLRKAGVKQIAGDVVIDTSVFASHDKAPGWPWNDMTQCFSAPPAAAIVDRNCFSVSLYSAPNPGDTAFIRVASYYPVQMFSEVRTLAKGSPDAQYCELDVVPGELNRFTLTGCLTQRSEPLPLAFAVQNGASYAGAILKDELKKADIQIDGNLRRQTIPSPAGNVLAQTQSAPLHDLLKIMLKKSDNMIADTVFRTIGHQRFGVPGTWRSGADAVRQILRQKAGVDLGNSIVVDGSGLSRHNLISPATMMQVLQYIAQNDQELNFISMLPLAGYDGTLRYRGGLHEAGVNGKVSAKTGALQGVYNLAGFITTASGQRMAFVQFLSGYAVPPEDQKNRRAPLVRFESRLYKDIYQNN
;
A
#
# COMPACT_ATOMS: atom_id res chain seq x y z
N MET A 1 84.03 -8.36 -23.65
CA MET A 1 84.75 -8.61 -22.38
C MET A 1 83.90 -8.06 -21.25
N HIS A 2 83.81 -8.84 -20.16
CA HIS A 2 83.00 -8.68 -18.96
C HIS A 2 82.82 -7.25 -18.41
N PHE A 3 81.65 -6.94 -17.84
CA PHE A 3 81.44 -7.00 -16.38
C PHE A 3 79.97 -6.91 -15.98
N SER A 4 79.59 -7.83 -15.09
CA SER A 4 78.35 -7.93 -14.35
C SER A 4 78.35 -6.95 -13.18
N ARG A 5 77.21 -6.33 -12.85
CA ARG A 5 76.88 -5.95 -11.45
C ARG A 5 75.38 -6.05 -11.19
N ILE A 6 75.07 -7.05 -10.36
CA ILE A 6 73.84 -7.28 -9.61
C ILE A 6 73.66 -6.15 -8.60
N VAL A 7 72.46 -5.57 -8.53
CA VAL A 7 72.01 -4.77 -7.38
C VAL A 7 70.68 -5.33 -6.92
N SER A 8 70.72 -5.96 -5.75
CA SER A 8 69.59 -6.51 -5.03
C SER A 8 68.91 -5.38 -4.25
N GLY A 9 67.72 -4.97 -4.69
CA GLY A 9 66.86 -4.04 -3.94
C GLY A 9 65.76 -4.80 -3.21
N LEU A 10 65.90 -4.95 -1.90
CA LEU A 10 64.91 -5.52 -1.01
C LEU A 10 63.71 -4.57 -0.90
N ALA A 11 62.61 -4.85 -1.59
CA ALA A 11 61.35 -4.13 -1.42
C ALA A 11 60.56 -4.79 -0.28
N CYS A 12 60.57 -4.16 0.89
CA CYS A 12 59.76 -4.55 2.03
C CYS A 12 58.34 -3.99 1.85
N SER A 13 57.45 -4.80 1.27
CA SER A 13 56.03 -4.48 1.14
C SER A 13 55.33 -4.71 2.47
N ILE A 14 55.05 -3.63 3.22
CA ILE A 14 54.17 -3.66 4.38
C ILE A 14 52.73 -3.82 3.86
N ILE A 15 52.23 -5.06 3.87
CA ILE A 15 50.81 -5.35 3.69
C ILE A 15 50.13 -5.03 5.03
N LEU A 16 49.54 -3.85 5.15
CA LEU A 16 48.57 -3.54 6.18
C LEU A 16 47.30 -4.36 5.90
N ASN A 17 47.22 -5.54 6.49
CA ASN A 17 45.98 -6.29 6.62
C ASN A 17 45.06 -5.51 7.58
N ILE A 18 44.20 -4.66 7.02
CA ILE A 18 43.04 -4.15 7.74
C ILE A 18 42.06 -5.32 7.83
N SER A 19 42.16 -6.08 8.92
CA SER A 19 41.17 -7.07 9.33
C SER A 19 39.90 -6.32 9.73
N VAL A 20 39.04 -5.97 8.77
CA VAL A 20 37.67 -5.57 9.09
C VAL A 20 36.98 -6.82 9.63
N SER A 21 36.58 -6.75 10.89
CA SER A 21 36.05 -7.83 11.70
C SER A 21 34.75 -8.41 11.11
N ASN A 22 34.86 -9.53 10.39
CA ASN A 22 33.74 -10.34 9.86
C ASN A 22 33.02 -11.20 10.93
N ALA A 23 33.18 -10.91 12.22
CA ALA A 23 32.69 -11.77 13.30
C ALA A 23 31.14 -11.88 13.36
N ASN A 24 30.41 -10.84 12.93
CA ASN A 24 28.95 -10.80 13.06
C ASN A 24 28.18 -11.35 11.85
N ALA A 25 28.80 -11.40 10.65
CA ALA A 25 28.19 -12.03 9.48
C ALA A 25 28.07 -13.56 9.65
N ALA A 26 29.08 -14.19 10.26
CA ALA A 26 29.09 -15.62 10.57
C ALA A 26 27.97 -16.05 11.54
N GLN A 27 27.47 -15.13 12.39
CA GLN A 27 26.35 -15.43 13.28
C GLN A 27 25.00 -15.46 12.55
N VAL A 28 24.81 -14.67 11.48
CA VAL A 28 23.55 -14.64 10.71
C VAL A 28 23.36 -15.93 9.90
N GLU A 29 24.44 -16.52 9.38
CA GLU A 29 24.40 -17.79 8.64
C GLU A 29 23.87 -18.95 9.49
N ASN A 30 24.10 -18.92 10.81
CA ASN A 30 23.52 -19.89 11.74
C ASN A 30 21.99 -19.78 11.85
N TYR A 31 21.39 -18.68 11.41
CA TYR A 31 19.93 -18.52 11.39
C TYR A 31 19.34 -18.82 10.03
N THR A 32 20.07 -18.58 8.93
CA THR A 32 19.56 -18.83 7.57
C THR A 32 19.32 -20.31 7.30
N GLN A 33 20.02 -21.22 7.99
CA GLN A 33 19.74 -22.67 7.92
C GLN A 33 18.29 -23.06 8.31
N TYR A 34 17.57 -22.19 9.02
CA TYR A 34 16.16 -22.45 9.38
C TYR A 34 15.18 -22.03 8.29
N LEU A 35 15.62 -21.26 7.30
CA LEU A 35 14.82 -20.82 6.18
C LEU A 35 14.77 -21.92 5.11
N PRO A 36 13.76 -21.90 4.22
CA PRO A 36 13.74 -22.83 3.10
C PRO A 36 14.90 -22.61 2.14
N ASP A 37 15.34 -23.69 1.49
CA ASP A 37 16.38 -23.65 0.47
C ASP A 37 16.02 -22.66 -0.66
N GLY A 38 17.02 -21.90 -1.10
CA GLY A 38 16.86 -20.87 -2.14
C GLY A 38 16.27 -19.53 -1.66
N ALA A 39 15.92 -19.40 -0.38
CA ALA A 39 15.58 -18.11 0.21
C ALA A 39 16.79 -17.16 0.22
N ASN A 40 16.54 -15.88 -0.04
CA ASN A 40 17.55 -14.83 -0.09
C ASN A 40 17.30 -13.83 1.03
N LEU A 41 18.30 -13.65 1.90
CA LEU A 41 18.28 -12.70 3.01
C LEU A 41 19.25 -11.55 2.73
N ALA A 42 18.77 -10.32 2.90
CA ALA A 42 19.58 -9.12 3.03
C ALA A 42 19.18 -8.43 4.34
N LEU A 43 20.12 -8.25 5.26
CA LEU A 43 19.88 -7.82 6.63
C LEU A 43 20.88 -6.73 7.04
N MET A 44 20.39 -5.70 7.71
CA MET A 44 21.22 -4.70 8.35
C MET A 44 20.63 -4.33 9.72
N VAL A 45 21.48 -4.23 10.74
CA VAL A 45 21.11 -3.79 12.10
C VAL A 45 22.14 -2.77 12.57
N GLN A 46 21.68 -1.61 13.02
CA GLN A 46 22.54 -0.48 13.34
C GLN A 46 22.01 0.30 14.53
N LYS A 47 22.87 0.60 15.50
CA LYS A 47 22.56 1.51 16.61
C LYS A 47 22.15 2.87 16.05
N ILE A 48 21.13 3.52 16.65
CA ILE A 48 20.72 4.85 16.21
C ILE A 48 21.88 5.85 16.37
N GLY A 49 22.20 6.58 15.30
CA GLY A 49 23.27 7.58 15.27
C GLY A 49 24.69 7.04 15.11
N ALA A 50 24.89 5.71 15.13
CA ALA A 50 26.20 5.12 14.82
C ALA A 50 26.51 5.22 13.32
N SER A 51 27.79 5.26 12.94
CA SER A 51 28.22 5.27 11.54
C SER A 51 28.39 3.86 10.94
N THR A 52 28.59 2.85 11.79
CA THR A 52 28.81 1.45 11.38
C THR A 52 27.69 0.53 11.89
N PRO A 53 27.24 -0.46 11.08
CA PRO A 53 26.26 -1.44 11.52
C PRO A 53 26.86 -2.41 12.55
N ALA A 54 26.00 -2.93 13.42
CA ALA A 54 26.33 -4.07 14.29
C ALA A 54 26.21 -5.39 13.52
N ILE A 55 25.20 -5.50 12.63
CA ILE A 55 25.03 -6.63 11.71
C ILE A 55 24.91 -6.08 10.30
N ASP A 56 25.73 -6.59 9.39
CA ASP A 56 25.66 -6.35 7.95
C ASP A 56 25.75 -7.70 7.24
N TYR A 57 24.67 -8.09 6.57
CA TYR A 57 24.59 -9.30 5.77
C TYR A 57 23.93 -8.96 4.44
N HIS A 58 24.73 -8.80 3.39
CA HIS A 58 24.27 -8.37 2.07
C HIS A 58 23.48 -7.03 2.11
N ALA A 59 23.83 -6.09 3.00
CA ALA A 59 23.04 -4.87 3.18
C ALA A 59 22.98 -3.96 1.94
N GLN A 60 23.88 -4.13 0.97
CA GLN A 60 23.86 -3.41 -0.30
C GLN A 60 23.05 -4.11 -1.40
N GLN A 61 22.61 -5.36 -1.18
CA GLN A 61 21.84 -6.11 -2.16
C GLN A 61 20.43 -5.53 -2.29
N MET A 62 20.03 -5.28 -3.52
CA MET A 62 18.70 -4.79 -3.86
C MET A 62 17.66 -5.90 -3.64
N ALA A 63 16.54 -5.56 -3.02
CA ALA A 63 15.44 -6.49 -2.79
C ALA A 63 14.09 -5.82 -3.02
N LEU A 64 13.04 -6.66 -3.16
CA LEU A 64 11.66 -6.20 -3.15
C LEU A 64 11.31 -5.72 -1.73
N PRO A 65 10.96 -4.44 -1.50
CA PRO A 65 10.62 -3.95 -0.17
C PRO A 65 9.26 -4.46 0.33
N ALA A 66 8.35 -4.82 -0.58
CA ALA A 66 6.94 -5.00 -0.28
C ALA A 66 6.41 -3.80 0.53
N SER A 67 5.47 -4.01 1.46
CA SER A 67 4.87 -2.94 2.27
C SER A 67 5.83 -2.18 3.21
N THR A 68 7.12 -2.51 3.28
CA THR A 68 8.10 -1.62 3.93
C THR A 68 8.32 -0.33 3.14
N GLN A 69 7.98 -0.31 1.85
CA GLN A 69 7.94 0.89 0.99
C GLN A 69 7.11 2.03 1.61
N LYS A 70 6.06 1.67 2.37
CA LYS A 70 5.21 2.64 3.08
C LYS A 70 5.96 3.50 4.09
N VAL A 71 7.14 3.06 4.55
CA VAL A 71 8.02 3.88 5.41
C VAL A 71 8.56 5.09 4.64
N LEU A 72 9.04 4.89 3.41
CA LEU A 72 9.48 5.99 2.53
C LEU A 72 8.32 6.92 2.22
N THR A 73 7.16 6.36 1.88
CA THR A 73 5.94 7.11 1.57
C THR A 73 5.50 7.98 2.75
N ALA A 74 5.43 7.42 3.96
CA ALA A 74 5.05 8.16 5.16
C ALA A 74 6.02 9.31 5.46
N LEU A 75 7.33 9.06 5.36
CA LEU A 75 8.33 10.09 5.63
C LEU A 75 8.24 11.22 4.60
N ALA A 76 8.19 10.88 3.31
CA ALA A 76 8.05 11.87 2.25
C ALA A 76 6.74 12.66 2.36
N ALA A 77 5.65 12.00 2.79
CA ALA A 77 4.36 12.64 3.02
C ALA A 77 4.43 13.70 4.14
N LEU A 78 4.99 13.35 5.30
CA LEU A 78 5.16 14.30 6.40
C LEU A 78 6.05 15.48 6.00
N LEU A 79 7.14 15.23 5.27
CA LEU A 79 8.07 16.27 4.83
C LEU A 79 7.52 17.17 3.72
N GLN A 80 6.56 16.71 2.91
CA GLN A 80 5.99 17.47 1.79
C GLN A 80 4.66 18.13 2.12
N LEU A 81 3.77 17.40 2.80
CA LEU A 81 2.38 17.80 3.04
C LEU A 81 2.16 18.34 4.46
N GLY A 82 2.98 17.89 5.42
CA GLY A 82 2.79 18.18 6.85
C GLY A 82 1.72 17.30 7.50
N PRO A 83 1.76 17.15 8.84
CA PRO A 83 0.87 16.23 9.58
C PRO A 83 -0.62 16.62 9.51
N ASP A 84 -0.91 17.90 9.29
CA ASP A 84 -2.27 18.46 9.29
C ASP A 84 -2.94 18.47 7.91
N PHE A 85 -2.24 18.03 6.86
CA PHE A 85 -2.82 17.91 5.53
C PHE A 85 -4.11 17.07 5.58
N ARG A 86 -5.12 17.48 4.81
CA ARG A 86 -6.38 16.74 4.67
C ARG A 86 -6.71 16.62 3.20
N PHE A 87 -7.15 15.43 2.79
CA PHE A 87 -7.81 15.29 1.50
C PHE A 87 -9.13 16.04 1.54
N ASN A 88 -9.47 16.70 0.44
CA ASN A 88 -10.72 17.46 0.31
C ASN A 88 -11.57 16.88 -0.82
N THR A 89 -12.88 16.81 -0.61
CA THR A 89 -13.87 16.54 -1.65
C THR A 89 -14.90 17.65 -1.59
N THR A 90 -15.23 18.24 -2.73
CA THR A 90 -16.11 19.41 -2.82
C THR A 90 -17.24 19.19 -3.83
N LEU A 91 -18.39 19.79 -3.57
CA LEU A 91 -19.43 20.06 -4.56
C LEU A 91 -19.38 21.56 -4.88
N GLU A 92 -19.13 21.89 -6.13
CA GLU A 92 -18.84 23.23 -6.62
C GLU A 92 -19.78 23.62 -7.76
N SER A 93 -19.95 24.92 -8.02
CA SER A 93 -20.54 25.40 -9.27
C SER A 93 -20.01 26.78 -9.66
N HIS A 94 -19.97 27.06 -10.96
CA HIS A 94 -19.80 28.40 -11.51
C HIS A 94 -21.14 29.11 -11.76
N GLY A 95 -22.25 28.38 -11.65
CA GLY A 95 -23.60 28.91 -11.83
C GLY A 95 -24.14 29.61 -10.58
N THR A 96 -25.25 30.32 -10.75
CA THR A 96 -25.99 30.95 -9.66
C THR A 96 -27.18 30.09 -9.25
N ILE A 97 -27.56 30.15 -7.98
CA ILE A 97 -28.80 29.55 -7.46
C ILE A 97 -29.89 30.62 -7.46
N THR A 98 -30.96 30.41 -8.21
CA THR A 98 -32.12 31.33 -8.27
C THR A 98 -33.40 30.51 -8.22
N ASP A 99 -34.32 30.85 -7.32
CA ASP A 99 -35.59 30.13 -7.11
C ASP A 99 -35.43 28.60 -6.90
N GLY A 100 -34.31 28.20 -6.30
CA GLY A 100 -33.94 26.81 -6.08
C GLY A 100 -33.39 26.06 -7.29
N VAL A 101 -33.15 26.75 -8.41
CA VAL A 101 -32.50 26.19 -9.59
C VAL A 101 -31.04 26.63 -9.63
N LEU A 102 -30.11 25.67 -9.62
CA LEU A 102 -28.71 25.90 -9.94
C LEU A 102 -28.58 26.01 -11.47
N ARG A 103 -28.35 27.23 -11.97
CA ARG A 103 -28.19 27.51 -13.41
C ARG A 103 -26.76 27.25 -13.84
N GLY A 104 -26.46 25.99 -14.16
CA GLY A 104 -25.15 25.52 -14.59
C GLY A 104 -24.86 24.12 -14.08
N ASN A 105 -23.61 23.70 -14.23
CA ASN A 105 -23.17 22.36 -13.82
C ASN A 105 -22.93 22.29 -12.31
N LEU A 106 -23.21 21.13 -11.72
CA LEU A 106 -22.71 20.76 -10.40
C LEU A 106 -21.41 19.96 -10.58
N ILE A 107 -20.30 20.44 -10.04
CA ILE A 107 -18.99 19.79 -10.14
C ILE A 107 -18.69 19.10 -8.81
N ALA A 108 -18.60 17.77 -8.82
CA ALA A 108 -18.09 16.98 -7.71
C ALA A 108 -16.59 16.73 -7.91
N ARG A 109 -15.76 17.49 -7.21
CA ARG A 109 -14.30 17.41 -7.30
C ARG A 109 -13.76 16.47 -6.23
N PHE A 110 -13.22 15.35 -6.69
CA PHE A 110 -12.64 14.33 -5.83
C PHE A 110 -11.13 14.54 -5.69
N GLY A 111 -10.66 14.68 -4.45
CA GLY A 111 -9.24 14.92 -4.15
C GLY A 111 -8.38 13.68 -3.95
N GLY A 112 -8.91 12.47 -4.14
CA GLY A 112 -8.19 11.22 -3.81
C GLY A 112 -8.30 10.80 -2.35
N ASP A 113 -9.35 11.22 -1.63
CA ASP A 113 -9.56 10.85 -0.22
C ASP A 113 -9.79 9.32 -0.09
N PRO A 114 -8.87 8.57 0.54
CA PRO A 114 -8.99 7.12 0.68
C PRO A 114 -10.01 6.70 1.75
N THR A 115 -10.58 7.67 2.47
CA THR A 115 -11.54 7.47 3.57
C THR A 115 -12.95 7.95 3.26
N LEU A 116 -13.18 8.52 2.07
CA LEU A 116 -14.49 9.02 1.69
C LEU A 116 -15.53 7.89 1.70
N THR A 117 -16.64 8.14 2.37
CA THR A 117 -17.75 7.20 2.52
C THR A 117 -18.99 7.63 1.76
N ARG A 118 -19.88 6.67 1.48
CA ARG A 118 -21.22 6.98 0.94
C ARG A 118 -22.01 7.94 1.82
N GLN A 119 -21.89 7.79 3.14
CA GLN A 119 -22.58 8.67 4.09
C GLN A 119 -22.07 10.12 4.00
N GLN A 120 -20.76 10.34 3.81
CA GLN A 120 -20.23 11.69 3.61
C GLN A 120 -20.74 12.31 2.31
N LEU A 121 -20.79 11.56 1.20
CA LEU A 121 -21.41 12.05 -0.05
C LEU A 121 -22.88 12.43 0.15
N ARG A 122 -23.65 11.58 0.84
CA ARG A 122 -25.04 11.87 1.21
C ARG A 122 -25.17 13.16 2.03
N ASN A 123 -24.27 13.37 2.99
CA ASN A 123 -24.26 14.59 3.82
C ASN A 123 -23.96 15.85 3.00
N MET A 124 -23.05 15.75 2.02
CA MET A 124 -22.77 16.86 1.10
C MET A 124 -23.99 17.20 0.23
N VAL A 125 -24.70 16.20 -0.29
CA VAL A 125 -25.96 16.39 -1.02
C VAL A 125 -27.04 16.99 -0.12
N ALA A 126 -27.16 16.54 1.12
CA ALA A 126 -28.09 17.13 2.09
C ALA A 126 -27.77 18.61 2.36
N THR A 127 -26.49 18.98 2.34
CA THR A 127 -26.04 20.38 2.46
C THR A 127 -26.47 21.20 1.25
N LEU A 128 -26.34 20.68 0.02
CA LEU A 128 -26.89 21.32 -1.19
C LEU A 128 -28.40 21.55 -1.08
N ARG A 129 -29.15 20.53 -0.63
CA ARG A 129 -30.60 20.64 -0.46
C ARG A 129 -30.97 21.70 0.57
N LYS A 130 -30.25 21.74 1.70
CA LYS A 130 -30.43 22.74 2.76
C LYS A 130 -30.12 24.17 2.27
N ALA A 131 -29.18 24.32 1.33
CA ALA A 131 -28.88 25.58 0.66
C ALA A 131 -29.96 26.00 -0.37
N GLY A 132 -31.06 25.25 -0.49
CA GLY A 132 -32.20 25.59 -1.34
C GLY A 132 -32.13 25.01 -2.74
N VAL A 133 -31.10 24.24 -3.10
CA VAL A 133 -31.00 23.61 -4.43
C VAL A 133 -32.06 22.51 -4.57
N LYS A 134 -32.93 22.65 -5.57
CA LYS A 134 -33.99 21.71 -5.94
C LYS A 134 -33.82 21.15 -7.35
N GLN A 135 -33.12 21.88 -8.22
CA GLN A 135 -32.87 21.49 -9.60
C GLN A 135 -31.48 21.93 -10.01
N ILE A 136 -30.82 21.11 -10.83
CA ILE A 136 -29.56 21.41 -11.50
C ILE A 136 -29.88 21.52 -12.99
N ALA A 137 -29.93 22.76 -13.50
CA ALA A 137 -30.16 23.07 -14.91
C ALA A 137 -28.84 22.95 -15.68
N GLY A 138 -28.25 21.76 -15.65
CA GLY A 138 -26.94 21.45 -16.22
C GLY A 138 -26.52 20.02 -15.94
N ASP A 139 -25.27 19.70 -16.25
CA ASP A 139 -24.66 18.40 -16.01
C ASP A 139 -24.20 18.24 -14.55
N VAL A 140 -24.08 16.98 -14.10
CA VAL A 140 -23.32 16.62 -12.90
C VAL A 140 -21.95 16.11 -13.35
N VAL A 141 -20.90 16.84 -12.98
CA VAL A 141 -19.53 16.61 -13.46
C VAL A 141 -18.70 15.97 -12.36
N ILE A 142 -18.15 14.80 -12.63
CA ILE A 142 -17.21 14.08 -11.75
C ILE A 142 -15.80 14.50 -12.14
N ASP A 143 -15.23 15.43 -11.38
CA ASP A 143 -13.89 15.94 -11.61
C ASP A 143 -12.86 15.08 -10.87
N THR A 144 -12.00 14.43 -11.67
CA THR A 144 -10.87 13.61 -11.22
C THR A 144 -9.52 14.21 -11.64
N SER A 145 -9.48 15.49 -12.02
CA SER A 145 -8.32 16.15 -12.62
C SER A 145 -7.11 16.31 -11.69
N VAL A 146 -7.28 16.08 -10.38
CA VAL A 146 -6.18 16.02 -9.42
C VAL A 146 -5.16 14.95 -9.78
N PHE A 147 -5.60 13.85 -10.42
CA PHE A 147 -4.75 12.76 -10.88
C PHE A 147 -4.90 12.53 -12.39
N ALA A 148 -3.84 12.00 -13.00
CA ALA A 148 -3.81 11.64 -14.41
C ALA A 148 -3.11 10.30 -14.64
N SER A 149 -3.11 9.85 -15.90
CA SER A 149 -2.65 8.51 -16.31
C SER A 149 -3.48 7.40 -15.65
N HIS A 150 -2.91 6.21 -15.49
CA HIS A 150 -3.58 5.05 -14.91
C HIS A 150 -3.70 5.18 -13.39
N ASP A 151 -4.79 4.67 -12.83
CA ASP A 151 -4.96 4.49 -11.38
C ASP A 151 -4.29 3.23 -10.84
N LYS A 152 -3.41 2.60 -11.62
CA LYS A 152 -2.73 1.34 -11.28
C LYS A 152 -1.25 1.50 -11.61
N ALA A 153 -0.37 1.22 -10.64
CA ALA A 153 1.05 1.46 -10.82
C ALA A 153 1.68 0.40 -11.75
N PRO A 154 2.78 0.73 -12.45
CA PRO A 154 3.56 -0.25 -13.21
C PRO A 154 4.02 -1.41 -12.32
N GLY A 155 3.98 -2.64 -12.84
CA GLY A 155 4.48 -3.83 -12.13
C GLY A 155 3.52 -4.43 -11.09
N TRP A 156 2.28 -3.95 -11.00
CA TRP A 156 1.23 -4.63 -10.21
C TRP A 156 0.78 -5.92 -10.91
N PRO A 157 0.63 -7.04 -10.18
CA PRO A 157 0.08 -8.27 -10.73
C PRO A 157 -1.37 -8.05 -11.20
N TRP A 158 -1.65 -8.39 -12.45
CA TRP A 158 -2.98 -8.17 -13.05
C TRP A 158 -4.07 -8.98 -12.36
N ASN A 159 -3.75 -10.19 -11.90
CA ASN A 159 -4.66 -11.13 -11.24
C ASN A 159 -5.14 -10.63 -9.86
N ASP A 160 -4.42 -9.69 -9.24
CA ASP A 160 -4.83 -9.10 -7.96
C ASP A 160 -5.72 -7.87 -8.14
N MET A 161 -5.87 -7.34 -9.36
CA MET A 161 -6.61 -6.08 -9.62
C MET A 161 -8.10 -6.13 -9.26
N THR A 162 -8.67 -7.32 -9.11
CA THR A 162 -10.06 -7.51 -8.67
C THR A 162 -10.17 -7.70 -7.16
N GLN A 163 -9.07 -7.84 -6.44
CA GLN A 163 -9.07 -7.98 -4.98
C GLN A 163 -9.06 -6.61 -4.30
N CYS A 164 -9.87 -6.43 -3.25
CA CYS A 164 -10.00 -5.13 -2.58
C CYS A 164 -8.69 -4.57 -1.99
N PHE A 165 -7.70 -5.41 -1.67
CA PHE A 165 -6.40 -4.92 -1.21
C PHE A 165 -5.58 -4.23 -2.33
N SER A 166 -5.90 -4.51 -3.59
CA SER A 166 -5.27 -3.94 -4.79
C SER A 166 -6.26 -3.08 -5.59
N ALA A 167 -7.34 -2.64 -4.95
CA ALA A 167 -8.32 -1.77 -5.59
C ALA A 167 -7.65 -0.50 -6.10
N PRO A 168 -7.89 -0.07 -7.36
CA PRO A 168 -7.23 1.10 -7.93
C PRO A 168 -7.42 2.35 -7.03
N PRO A 169 -6.33 2.93 -6.49
CA PRO A 169 -6.38 4.11 -5.62
C PRO A 169 -6.64 5.40 -6.41
N ALA A 170 -7.80 5.46 -7.08
CA ALA A 170 -8.24 6.52 -7.96
C ALA A 170 -8.44 7.88 -7.25
N ALA A 171 -8.67 8.95 -8.01
CA ALA A 171 -9.10 10.22 -7.41
C ALA A 171 -10.50 10.08 -6.77
N ALA A 172 -11.42 9.40 -7.46
CA ALA A 172 -12.76 9.12 -6.98
C ALA A 172 -12.79 7.76 -6.25
N ILE A 173 -12.77 7.83 -4.92
CA ILE A 173 -12.88 6.68 -4.02
C ILE A 173 -14.14 6.85 -3.18
N VAL A 174 -14.95 5.79 -3.07
CA VAL A 174 -16.06 5.75 -2.11
C VAL A 174 -16.09 4.39 -1.45
N ASP A 175 -16.14 4.35 -0.11
CA ASP A 175 -16.09 3.13 0.69
C ASP A 175 -14.92 2.20 0.26
N ARG A 176 -13.75 2.82 0.05
CA ARG A 176 -12.51 2.17 -0.39
C ARG A 176 -12.58 1.50 -1.76
N ASN A 177 -13.55 1.84 -2.61
CA ASN A 177 -13.75 1.20 -3.90
C ASN A 177 -13.79 -0.33 -3.80
N CYS A 178 -14.43 -0.84 -2.74
CA CYS A 178 -14.60 -2.27 -2.49
C CYS A 178 -16.08 -2.55 -2.26
N PHE A 179 -16.59 -3.62 -2.84
CA PHE A 179 -17.97 -4.08 -2.63
C PHE A 179 -18.00 -5.59 -2.41
N SER A 180 -19.04 -6.07 -1.73
CA SER A 180 -19.20 -7.48 -1.41
C SER A 180 -20.38 -8.10 -2.16
N VAL A 181 -20.25 -9.37 -2.52
CA VAL A 181 -21.32 -10.20 -3.08
C VAL A 181 -21.39 -11.55 -2.37
N SER A 182 -22.51 -12.24 -2.53
CA SER A 182 -22.69 -13.62 -2.08
C SER A 182 -23.02 -14.51 -3.27
N LEU A 183 -22.19 -15.52 -3.51
CA LEU A 183 -22.41 -16.51 -4.55
C LEU A 183 -23.03 -17.79 -3.95
N TYR A 184 -24.18 -18.19 -4.46
CA TYR A 184 -24.92 -19.36 -4.00
C TYR A 184 -24.84 -20.47 -5.06
N SER A 185 -24.43 -21.66 -4.66
CA SER A 185 -24.56 -22.85 -5.52
C SER A 185 -26.05 -23.15 -5.77
N ALA A 186 -26.38 -23.59 -6.97
CA ALA A 186 -27.74 -24.00 -7.32
C ALA A 186 -28.15 -25.31 -6.61
N PRO A 187 -29.46 -25.55 -6.42
CA PRO A 187 -29.96 -26.79 -5.83
C PRO A 187 -29.59 -28.05 -6.63
N ASN A 188 -29.59 -27.97 -7.96
CA ASN A 188 -29.22 -29.09 -8.82
C ASN A 188 -27.82 -28.88 -9.41
N PRO A 189 -26.95 -29.91 -9.41
CA PRO A 189 -25.71 -29.87 -10.19
C PRO A 189 -25.98 -29.64 -11.68
N GLY A 190 -25.12 -28.85 -12.34
CA GLY A 190 -25.28 -28.43 -13.73
C GLY A 190 -25.94 -27.05 -13.88
N ASP A 191 -26.81 -26.66 -12.94
CA ASP A 191 -27.45 -25.34 -12.95
C ASP A 191 -26.45 -24.22 -12.61
N THR A 192 -26.72 -23.02 -13.11
CA THR A 192 -25.88 -21.84 -12.87
C THR A 192 -26.05 -21.34 -11.43
N ALA A 193 -24.92 -21.14 -10.73
CA ALA A 193 -24.88 -20.52 -9.42
C ALA A 193 -25.40 -19.07 -9.51
N PHE A 194 -26.08 -18.56 -8.48
CA PHE A 194 -26.68 -17.23 -8.50
C PHE A 194 -25.97 -16.25 -7.55
N ILE A 195 -25.90 -14.99 -7.96
CA ILE A 195 -25.22 -13.91 -7.23
C ILE A 195 -26.27 -13.06 -6.51
N ARG A 196 -26.04 -12.75 -5.24
CA ARG A 196 -26.72 -11.66 -4.53
C ARG A 196 -25.74 -10.52 -4.28
N VAL A 197 -26.17 -9.32 -4.64
CA VAL A 197 -25.47 -8.06 -4.41
C VAL A 197 -26.46 -7.05 -3.85
N ALA A 198 -26.03 -6.22 -2.91
CA ALA A 198 -26.90 -5.18 -2.37
C ALA A 198 -27.22 -4.13 -3.45
N SER A 199 -28.49 -3.74 -3.56
CA SER A 199 -28.99 -2.84 -4.62
C SER A 199 -28.36 -1.45 -4.61
N TYR A 200 -27.73 -1.08 -3.50
CA TYR A 200 -27.07 0.20 -3.35
C TYR A 200 -25.66 0.25 -3.95
N TYR A 201 -25.10 -0.88 -4.38
CA TYR A 201 -23.86 -0.92 -5.12
C TYR A 201 -24.17 -0.72 -6.61
N PRO A 202 -23.69 0.36 -7.26
CA PRO A 202 -23.90 0.57 -8.70
C PRO A 202 -22.92 -0.26 -9.53
N VAL A 203 -23.03 -1.58 -9.40
CA VAL A 203 -22.27 -2.60 -10.14
C VAL A 203 -23.24 -3.52 -10.87
N GLN A 204 -22.75 -4.19 -11.91
CA GLN A 204 -23.53 -5.18 -12.64
C GLN A 204 -22.85 -6.54 -12.52
N MET A 205 -23.57 -7.52 -11.98
CA MET A 205 -23.06 -8.87 -11.75
C MET A 205 -23.72 -9.85 -12.71
N PHE A 206 -22.90 -10.70 -13.34
CA PHE A 206 -23.33 -11.79 -14.20
C PHE A 206 -22.72 -13.10 -13.69
N SER A 207 -23.46 -14.20 -13.79
CA SER A 207 -22.98 -15.52 -13.41
C SER A 207 -23.04 -16.45 -14.60
N GLU A 208 -21.89 -17.05 -14.90
CA GLU A 208 -21.71 -18.18 -15.82
C GLU A 208 -21.08 -19.36 -15.04
N VAL A 209 -21.21 -19.34 -13.71
CA VAL A 209 -20.62 -20.35 -12.83
C VAL A 209 -21.50 -21.58 -12.79
N ARG A 210 -20.98 -22.74 -13.21
CA ARG A 210 -21.67 -24.03 -13.13
C ARG A 210 -21.59 -24.60 -11.71
N THR A 211 -22.73 -25.05 -11.19
CA THR A 211 -22.76 -25.74 -9.90
C THR A 211 -22.31 -27.20 -10.09
N LEU A 212 -21.31 -27.64 -9.33
CA LEU A 212 -20.84 -29.04 -9.35
C LEU A 212 -21.41 -29.83 -8.18
N ALA A 213 -21.72 -31.12 -8.42
CA ALA A 213 -22.04 -32.05 -7.35
C ALA A 213 -20.85 -32.21 -6.39
N LYS A 214 -21.13 -32.51 -5.12
CA LYS A 214 -20.07 -32.86 -4.15
C LYS A 214 -19.29 -34.08 -4.65
N GLY A 215 -17.96 -34.02 -4.61
CA GLY A 215 -17.09 -35.10 -5.08
C GLY A 215 -16.94 -35.20 -6.60
N SER A 216 -17.45 -34.22 -7.37
CA SER A 216 -17.23 -34.17 -8.82
C SER A 216 -15.73 -34.14 -9.17
N PRO A 217 -15.26 -34.93 -10.14
CA PRO A 217 -13.86 -34.92 -10.57
C PRO A 217 -13.47 -33.58 -11.23
N ASP A 218 -14.43 -32.86 -11.83
CA ASP A 218 -14.21 -31.54 -12.44
C ASP A 218 -13.70 -30.51 -11.41
N ALA A 219 -13.99 -30.69 -10.12
CA ALA A 219 -13.63 -29.74 -9.07
C ALA A 219 -12.11 -29.56 -8.89
N GLN A 220 -11.29 -30.50 -9.39
CA GLN A 220 -9.84 -30.41 -9.25
C GLN A 220 -9.22 -29.29 -10.10
N TYR A 221 -9.78 -29.03 -11.29
CA TYR A 221 -9.19 -28.10 -12.27
C TYR A 221 -10.18 -27.07 -12.82
N CYS A 222 -11.45 -27.11 -12.40
CA CYS A 222 -12.40 -26.07 -12.75
C CYS A 222 -12.32 -24.93 -11.73
N GLU A 223 -11.67 -23.84 -12.13
CA GLU A 223 -11.48 -22.65 -11.31
C GLU A 223 -12.79 -21.88 -11.07
N LEU A 224 -12.76 -20.97 -10.10
CA LEU A 224 -13.77 -19.93 -9.92
C LEU A 224 -13.12 -18.58 -10.17
N ASP A 225 -13.45 -17.96 -11.31
CA ASP A 225 -12.82 -16.74 -11.78
C ASP A 225 -13.78 -15.55 -11.77
N VAL A 226 -13.19 -14.35 -11.77
CA VAL A 226 -13.90 -13.08 -11.96
C VAL A 226 -13.30 -12.33 -13.15
N VAL A 227 -14.15 -11.97 -14.10
CA VAL A 227 -13.78 -11.20 -15.29
C VAL A 227 -14.38 -9.80 -15.18
N PRO A 228 -13.57 -8.76 -14.92
CA PRO A 228 -14.05 -7.38 -14.93
C PRO A 228 -14.28 -6.89 -16.35
N GLY A 229 -15.38 -6.16 -16.55
CA GLY A 229 -15.73 -5.50 -17.79
C GLY A 229 -15.89 -3.98 -17.61
N GLU A 230 -16.29 -3.32 -18.70
CA GLU A 230 -16.54 -1.88 -18.71
C GLU A 230 -17.62 -1.47 -17.69
N LEU A 231 -17.53 -0.23 -17.23
CA LEU A 231 -18.53 0.40 -16.34
C LEU A 231 -18.90 -0.44 -15.10
N ASN A 232 -17.89 -1.05 -14.46
CA ASN A 232 -18.05 -1.87 -13.25
C ASN A 232 -19.01 -3.06 -13.44
N ARG A 233 -18.94 -3.69 -14.63
CA ARG A 233 -19.50 -5.02 -14.90
C ARG A 233 -18.53 -6.09 -14.42
N PHE A 234 -19.05 -7.16 -13.84
CA PHE A 234 -18.26 -8.32 -13.41
C PHE A 234 -19.00 -9.61 -13.79
N THR A 235 -18.31 -10.52 -14.46
CA THR A 235 -18.82 -11.86 -14.76
C THR A 235 -18.06 -12.87 -13.92
N LEU A 236 -18.77 -13.69 -13.16
CA LEU A 236 -18.19 -14.86 -12.50
C LEU A 236 -18.27 -16.06 -13.43
N THR A 237 -17.17 -16.77 -13.63
CA THR A 237 -17.06 -17.90 -14.56
C THR A 237 -16.48 -19.14 -13.88
N GLY A 238 -16.64 -20.30 -14.52
CA GLY A 238 -16.05 -21.55 -14.05
C GLY A 238 -17.00 -22.36 -13.17
N CYS A 239 -16.55 -22.86 -12.03
CA CYS A 239 -17.31 -23.83 -11.23
C CYS A 239 -17.40 -23.50 -9.74
N LEU A 240 -18.50 -23.95 -9.12
CA LEU A 240 -18.68 -23.93 -7.67
C LEU A 240 -19.26 -25.25 -7.18
N THR A 241 -18.57 -25.96 -6.31
CA THR A 241 -19.11 -27.17 -5.66
C THR A 241 -20.28 -26.81 -4.74
N GLN A 242 -21.34 -27.62 -4.79
CA GLN A 242 -22.52 -27.49 -3.92
C GLN A 242 -22.13 -27.32 -2.45
N ARG A 243 -22.71 -26.30 -1.82
CA ARG A 243 -22.45 -25.89 -0.45
C ARG A 243 -23.73 -25.38 0.21
N SER A 244 -23.82 -25.54 1.53
CA SER A 244 -24.98 -25.08 2.31
C SER A 244 -24.99 -23.56 2.51
N GLU A 245 -23.79 -22.97 2.65
CA GLU A 245 -23.63 -21.54 2.90
C GLU A 245 -23.13 -20.80 1.66
N PRO A 246 -23.60 -19.57 1.39
CA PRO A 246 -23.08 -18.77 0.30
C PRO A 246 -21.59 -18.52 0.44
N LEU A 247 -20.89 -18.39 -0.69
CA LEU A 247 -19.50 -17.97 -0.73
C LEU A 247 -19.44 -16.43 -0.66
N PRO A 248 -18.95 -15.83 0.44
CA PRO A 248 -18.72 -14.40 0.47
C PRO A 248 -17.53 -14.05 -0.41
N LEU A 249 -17.72 -13.09 -1.30
CA LEU A 249 -16.69 -12.56 -2.20
C LEU A 249 -16.66 -11.03 -2.06
N ALA A 250 -15.48 -10.44 -2.22
CA ALA A 250 -15.30 -9.01 -2.22
C ALA A 250 -14.43 -8.59 -3.40
N PHE A 251 -14.89 -7.60 -4.15
CA PHE A 251 -14.24 -7.16 -5.39
C PHE A 251 -13.90 -5.68 -5.34
N ALA A 252 -12.77 -5.36 -5.95
CA ALA A 252 -12.37 -4.00 -6.24
C ALA A 252 -13.25 -3.40 -7.36
N VAL A 253 -13.59 -2.13 -7.21
CA VAL A 253 -14.22 -1.32 -8.25
C VAL A 253 -13.14 -0.88 -9.26
N GLN A 254 -13.36 -1.15 -10.54
CA GLN A 254 -12.36 -0.88 -11.58
C GLN A 254 -12.46 0.54 -12.17
N ASN A 255 -13.66 1.13 -12.18
CA ASN A 255 -13.93 2.49 -12.63
C ASN A 255 -14.56 3.32 -11.49
N GLY A 256 -13.69 3.87 -10.64
CA GLY A 256 -14.09 4.67 -9.47
C GLY A 256 -14.87 5.94 -9.81
N ALA A 257 -14.58 6.58 -10.94
CA ALA A 257 -15.29 7.78 -11.38
C ALA A 257 -16.76 7.48 -11.74
N SER A 258 -17.01 6.43 -12.52
CA SER A 258 -18.38 6.00 -12.83
C SER A 258 -19.12 5.51 -11.58
N TYR A 259 -18.43 4.81 -10.68
CA TYR A 259 -18.99 4.32 -9.42
C TYR A 259 -19.44 5.48 -8.51
N ALA A 260 -18.54 6.43 -8.26
CA ALA A 260 -18.83 7.60 -7.45
C ALA A 260 -19.91 8.49 -8.09
N GLY A 261 -19.89 8.65 -9.42
CA GLY A 261 -20.92 9.39 -10.15
C GLY A 261 -22.31 8.75 -10.05
N ALA A 262 -22.40 7.42 -10.12
CA ALA A 262 -23.64 6.70 -9.93
C ALA A 262 -24.18 6.85 -8.50
N ILE A 263 -23.31 6.77 -7.48
CA ILE A 263 -23.67 7.03 -6.08
C ILE A 263 -24.19 8.46 -5.92
N LEU A 264 -23.47 9.46 -6.43
CA LEU A 264 -23.86 10.87 -6.30
C LEU A 264 -25.21 11.13 -6.97
N LYS A 265 -25.45 10.59 -8.17
CA LYS A 265 -26.73 10.70 -8.88
C LYS A 265 -27.88 10.09 -8.06
N ASP A 266 -27.65 8.94 -7.45
CA ASP A 266 -28.65 8.28 -6.59
C ASP A 266 -28.93 9.10 -5.32
N GLU A 267 -27.91 9.65 -4.67
CA GLU A 267 -28.09 10.52 -3.49
C GLU A 267 -28.77 11.85 -3.84
N LEU A 268 -28.48 12.47 -4.98
CA LEU A 268 -29.20 13.65 -5.49
C LEU A 268 -30.69 13.34 -5.72
N LYS A 269 -30.99 12.19 -6.34
CA LYS A 269 -32.36 11.74 -6.55
C LYS A 269 -33.10 11.52 -5.23
N LYS A 270 -32.47 10.86 -4.24
CA LYS A 270 -33.05 10.64 -2.90
C LYS A 270 -33.29 11.94 -2.12
N ALA A 271 -32.55 12.99 -2.43
CA ALA A 271 -32.73 14.32 -1.84
C ALA A 271 -33.73 15.20 -2.60
N ASP A 272 -34.46 14.63 -3.57
CA ASP A 272 -35.40 15.33 -4.44
C ASP A 272 -34.76 16.51 -5.19
N ILE A 273 -33.50 16.34 -5.63
CA ILE A 273 -32.81 17.29 -6.50
C ILE A 273 -32.86 16.76 -7.94
N GLN A 274 -33.59 17.48 -8.80
CA GLN A 274 -33.70 17.14 -10.22
C GLN A 274 -32.43 17.49 -10.97
N ILE A 275 -32.08 16.69 -11.98
CA ILE A 275 -30.92 16.90 -12.85
C ILE A 275 -31.44 16.94 -14.28
N ASP A 276 -31.24 18.05 -14.99
CA ASP A 276 -31.68 18.20 -16.39
C ASP A 276 -30.65 17.63 -17.38
N GLY A 277 -29.36 17.68 -17.02
CA GLY A 277 -28.27 17.18 -17.82
C GLY A 277 -27.85 15.74 -17.52
N ASN A 278 -26.59 15.44 -17.85
CA ASN A 278 -26.01 14.11 -17.75
C ASN A 278 -24.91 14.04 -16.69
N LEU A 279 -24.54 12.80 -16.31
CA LEU A 279 -23.27 12.56 -15.64
C LEU A 279 -22.14 12.67 -16.65
N ARG A 280 -21.14 13.50 -16.36
CA ARG A 280 -19.93 13.63 -17.18
C ARG A 280 -18.69 13.47 -16.33
N ARG A 281 -17.60 12.99 -16.92
CA ARG A 281 -16.28 12.98 -16.28
C ARG A 281 -15.47 14.17 -16.76
N GLN A 282 -14.79 14.84 -15.84
CA GLN A 282 -13.81 15.87 -16.14
C GLN A 282 -12.42 15.41 -15.67
N THR A 283 -11.46 15.43 -16.59
CA THR A 283 -10.07 15.01 -16.35
C THR A 283 -9.07 16.13 -16.53
N ILE A 284 -9.48 17.23 -17.15
CA ILE A 284 -8.66 18.43 -17.33
C ILE A 284 -8.95 19.36 -16.14
N PRO A 285 -7.92 19.91 -15.47
CA PRO A 285 -8.12 20.88 -14.42
C PRO A 285 -8.95 22.07 -14.92
N SER A 286 -9.97 22.45 -14.15
CA SER A 286 -10.70 23.70 -14.35
C SER A 286 -10.49 24.63 -13.17
N PRO A 287 -10.77 25.93 -13.32
CA PRO A 287 -10.87 26.85 -12.19
C PRO A 287 -11.82 26.28 -11.12
N ALA A 288 -11.52 26.56 -9.86
CA ALA A 288 -12.41 26.21 -8.75
C ALA A 288 -13.74 26.97 -8.90
N GLY A 289 -14.86 26.27 -8.67
CA GLY A 289 -16.17 26.90 -8.56
C GLY A 289 -16.42 27.44 -7.15
N ASN A 290 -17.59 28.05 -6.96
CA ASN A 290 -18.09 28.35 -5.63
C ASN A 290 -18.40 27.04 -4.90
N VAL A 291 -17.75 26.81 -3.76
CA VAL A 291 -17.96 25.60 -2.95
C VAL A 291 -19.35 25.67 -2.29
N LEU A 292 -20.20 24.72 -2.65
CA LEU A 292 -21.56 24.59 -2.12
C LEU A 292 -21.64 23.59 -0.97
N ALA A 293 -20.78 22.57 -0.99
CA ALA A 293 -20.59 21.62 0.12
C ALA A 293 -19.17 21.02 0.07
N GLN A 294 -18.63 20.63 1.21
CA GLN A 294 -17.31 19.99 1.28
C GLN A 294 -17.22 18.97 2.41
N THR A 295 -16.29 18.03 2.28
CA THR A 295 -15.85 17.13 3.36
C THR A 295 -14.34 16.98 3.29
N GLN A 296 -13.73 16.83 4.46
CA GLN A 296 -12.29 16.61 4.59
C GLN A 296 -12.01 15.28 5.30
N SER A 297 -10.92 14.63 4.92
CA SER A 297 -10.41 13.45 5.64
C SER A 297 -9.97 13.81 7.06
N ALA A 298 -9.65 12.80 7.86
CA ALA A 298 -8.79 12.98 9.05
C ALA A 298 -7.43 13.61 8.66
N PRO A 299 -6.69 14.23 9.61
CA PRO A 299 -5.33 14.70 9.37
C PRO A 299 -4.43 13.61 8.81
N LEU A 300 -3.44 14.00 8.00
CA LEU A 300 -2.52 13.08 7.36
C LEU A 300 -1.80 12.18 8.37
N HIS A 301 -1.42 12.68 9.54
CA HIS A 301 -0.77 11.85 10.57
C HIS A 301 -1.65 10.65 10.98
N ASP A 302 -2.95 10.86 11.18
CA ASP A 302 -3.90 9.79 11.49
C ASP A 302 -4.04 8.79 10.34
N LEU A 303 -4.07 9.27 9.09
CA LEU A 303 -4.10 8.41 7.91
C LEU A 303 -2.81 7.59 7.78
N LEU A 304 -1.65 8.20 8.00
CA LEU A 304 -0.36 7.51 7.98
C LEU A 304 -0.25 6.48 9.11
N LYS A 305 -0.83 6.75 10.29
CA LYS A 305 -0.94 5.79 11.38
C LYS A 305 -1.78 4.58 10.96
N ILE A 306 -2.94 4.78 10.35
CA ILE A 306 -3.74 3.69 9.79
C ILE A 306 -2.93 2.91 8.74
N MET A 307 -2.29 3.63 7.82
CA MET A 307 -1.45 3.05 6.76
C MET A 307 -0.35 2.15 7.31
N LEU A 308 0.40 2.61 8.30
CA LEU A 308 1.54 1.87 8.85
C LEU A 308 1.06 0.72 9.74
N LYS A 309 0.06 0.93 10.60
CA LYS A 309 -0.50 -0.12 11.48
C LYS A 309 -1.19 -1.24 10.70
N LYS A 310 -2.02 -0.89 9.71
CA LYS A 310 -2.86 -1.84 8.96
C LYS A 310 -2.29 -2.24 7.61
N SER A 311 -1.17 -1.64 7.20
CA SER A 311 -0.57 -1.85 5.89
C SER A 311 -1.50 -1.46 4.73
N ASP A 312 -2.20 -0.32 4.88
CA ASP A 312 -3.22 0.14 3.95
C ASP A 312 -2.61 0.59 2.61
N ASN A 313 -2.89 -0.13 1.52
CA ASN A 313 -2.38 0.19 0.19
C ASN A 313 -3.05 1.44 -0.40
N MET A 314 -4.35 1.61 -0.15
CA MET A 314 -5.12 2.72 -0.72
C MET A 314 -4.67 4.05 -0.14
N ILE A 315 -4.43 4.13 1.18
CA ILE A 315 -3.86 5.34 1.79
C ILE A 315 -2.45 5.60 1.24
N ALA A 316 -1.62 4.56 1.14
CA ALA A 316 -0.24 4.73 0.68
C ALA A 316 -0.16 5.32 -0.74
N ASP A 317 -0.97 4.80 -1.66
CA ASP A 317 -0.87 5.18 -3.07
C ASP A 317 -1.63 6.47 -3.43
N THR A 318 -2.71 6.79 -2.70
CA THR A 318 -3.36 8.11 -2.81
C THR A 318 -2.42 9.20 -2.28
N VAL A 319 -1.78 8.99 -1.13
CA VAL A 319 -0.75 9.88 -0.59
C VAL A 319 0.43 10.00 -1.57
N PHE A 320 0.90 8.90 -2.15
CA PHE A 320 2.02 8.89 -3.08
C PHE A 320 1.79 9.77 -4.31
N ARG A 321 0.63 9.65 -4.97
CA ARG A 321 0.31 10.53 -6.12
C ARG A 321 0.05 11.97 -5.68
N THR A 322 -0.47 12.18 -4.48
CA THR A 322 -0.70 13.52 -3.90
C THR A 322 0.61 14.24 -3.61
N ILE A 323 1.64 13.54 -3.12
CA ILE A 323 2.99 14.08 -2.95
C ILE A 323 3.51 14.63 -4.29
N GLY A 324 3.37 13.84 -5.37
CA GLY A 324 3.76 14.26 -6.72
C GLY A 324 2.98 15.48 -7.21
N HIS A 325 1.66 15.49 -6.99
CA HIS A 325 0.78 16.60 -7.34
C HIS A 325 1.20 17.91 -6.63
N GLN A 326 1.34 17.86 -5.30
CA GLN A 326 1.65 19.02 -4.47
C GLN A 326 3.05 19.56 -4.70
N ARG A 327 4.02 18.69 -4.97
CA ARG A 327 5.40 19.11 -5.20
C ARG A 327 5.61 19.81 -6.53
N PHE A 328 4.92 19.36 -7.57
CA PHE A 328 5.18 19.82 -8.94
C PHE A 328 4.07 20.67 -9.55
N GLY A 329 2.92 20.81 -8.89
CA GLY A 329 1.80 21.60 -9.41
C GLY A 329 1.16 21.01 -10.67
N VAL A 330 1.25 19.69 -10.84
CA VAL A 330 0.70 18.95 -12.00
C VAL A 330 -0.30 17.88 -11.52
N PRO A 331 -1.20 17.37 -12.37
CA PRO A 331 -1.99 16.19 -12.01
C PRO A 331 -1.11 15.02 -11.56
N GLY A 332 -1.39 14.46 -10.40
CA GLY A 332 -0.59 13.41 -9.79
C GLY A 332 -0.60 12.13 -10.62
N THR A 333 0.61 11.64 -10.91
CA THR A 333 0.88 10.37 -11.59
C THR A 333 1.83 9.52 -10.74
N TRP A 334 1.96 8.23 -11.06
CA TRP A 334 2.97 7.37 -10.44
C TRP A 334 4.39 7.90 -10.63
N ARG A 335 4.71 8.38 -11.83
CA ARG A 335 6.04 8.93 -12.14
C ARG A 335 6.32 10.20 -11.35
N SER A 336 5.38 11.15 -11.31
CA SER A 336 5.55 12.35 -10.48
C SER A 336 5.63 12.01 -8.99
N GLY A 337 4.92 10.99 -8.52
CA GLY A 337 5.06 10.50 -7.14
C GLY A 337 6.46 9.96 -6.85
N ALA A 338 6.99 9.12 -7.74
CA ALA A 338 8.33 8.54 -7.62
C ALA A 338 9.42 9.63 -7.63
N ASP A 339 9.36 10.55 -8.59
CA ASP A 339 10.30 11.67 -8.70
C ASP A 339 10.24 12.56 -7.45
N ALA A 340 9.03 12.84 -6.95
CA ALA A 340 8.86 13.65 -5.76
C ALA A 340 9.43 12.98 -4.52
N VAL A 341 9.10 11.72 -4.24
CA VAL A 341 9.64 10.97 -3.09
C VAL A 341 11.16 10.95 -3.13
N ARG A 342 11.77 10.64 -4.28
CA ARG A 342 13.23 10.65 -4.43
C ARG A 342 13.83 12.03 -4.12
N GLN A 343 13.27 13.10 -4.68
CA GLN A 343 13.78 14.45 -4.42
C GLN A 343 13.58 14.89 -2.97
N ILE A 344 12.45 14.57 -2.35
CA ILE A 344 12.17 14.90 -0.95
C ILE A 344 13.18 14.23 -0.04
N LEU A 345 13.39 12.92 -0.19
CA LEU A 345 14.32 12.18 0.63
C LEU A 345 15.76 12.70 0.47
N ARG A 346 16.19 13.02 -0.75
CA ARG A 346 17.52 13.59 -0.98
C ARG A 346 17.67 14.99 -0.39
N GLN A 347 16.72 15.89 -0.62
CA GLN A 347 16.85 17.31 -0.30
C GLN A 347 16.50 17.64 1.16
N LYS A 348 15.52 16.95 1.73
CA LYS A 348 15.02 17.22 3.09
C LYS A 348 15.52 16.22 4.13
N ALA A 349 15.83 14.99 3.72
CA ALA A 349 16.32 13.95 4.63
C ALA A 349 17.79 13.57 4.43
N GLY A 350 18.47 14.13 3.42
CA GLY A 350 19.86 13.81 3.11
C GLY A 350 20.08 12.37 2.61
N VAL A 351 19.01 11.66 2.23
CA VAL A 351 19.07 10.25 1.81
C VAL A 351 19.15 10.17 0.28
N ASP A 352 20.29 9.71 -0.25
CA ASP A 352 20.39 9.36 -1.66
C ASP A 352 19.77 7.98 -1.90
N LEU A 353 18.78 7.91 -2.80
CA LEU A 353 18.24 6.63 -3.22
C LEU A 353 19.13 5.92 -4.24
N GLY A 354 20.10 6.60 -4.86
CA GLY A 354 20.99 6.03 -5.85
C GLY A 354 20.23 5.33 -6.98
N ASN A 355 20.55 4.05 -7.19
CA ASN A 355 19.89 3.19 -8.18
C ASN A 355 18.59 2.53 -7.67
N SER A 356 18.08 2.89 -6.49
CA SER A 356 16.79 2.37 -6.00
C SER A 356 15.65 2.73 -6.94
N ILE A 357 14.74 1.79 -7.15
CA ILE A 357 13.55 1.96 -7.98
C ILE A 357 12.34 2.12 -7.07
N VAL A 358 11.68 3.28 -7.14
CA VAL A 358 10.42 3.57 -6.45
C VAL A 358 9.35 3.76 -7.51
N VAL A 359 8.31 2.92 -7.49
CA VAL A 359 7.25 2.91 -8.50
C VAL A 359 5.89 3.27 -7.91
N ASP A 360 5.65 2.89 -6.66
CA ASP A 360 4.43 3.17 -5.92
C ASP A 360 4.71 3.49 -4.45
N GLY A 361 3.67 3.87 -3.72
CA GLY A 361 3.75 4.16 -2.30
C GLY A 361 3.50 2.94 -1.42
N SER A 362 2.75 1.96 -1.92
CA SER A 362 2.31 0.79 -1.17
C SER A 362 3.34 -0.35 -1.15
N GLY A 363 4.22 -0.44 -2.12
CA GLY A 363 5.12 -1.58 -2.30
C GLY A 363 4.46 -2.79 -2.95
N LEU A 364 3.32 -2.62 -3.63
CA LEU A 364 2.65 -3.69 -4.38
C LEU A 364 3.41 -4.05 -5.67
N SER A 365 4.02 -3.06 -6.31
CA SER A 365 4.76 -3.24 -7.55
C SER A 365 5.97 -4.14 -7.35
N ARG A 366 6.08 -5.12 -8.26
CA ARG A 366 7.27 -5.99 -8.40
C ARG A 366 8.49 -5.27 -8.99
N HIS A 367 8.33 -4.01 -9.41
CA HIS A 367 9.44 -3.20 -9.91
C HIS A 367 10.14 -2.40 -8.82
N ASN A 368 9.57 -2.28 -7.62
CA ASN A 368 10.24 -1.60 -6.51
C ASN A 368 11.51 -2.35 -6.13
N LEU A 369 12.64 -1.65 -6.05
CA LEU A 369 13.91 -2.21 -5.60
C LEU A 369 14.59 -1.21 -4.65
N ILE A 370 15.04 -1.70 -3.50
CA ILE A 370 15.79 -0.92 -2.53
C ILE A 370 16.68 -1.84 -1.71
N SER A 371 17.86 -1.39 -1.33
CA SER A 371 18.77 -2.14 -0.46
C SER A 371 18.47 -1.90 1.03
N PRO A 372 18.78 -2.86 1.92
CA PRO A 372 18.72 -2.62 3.37
C PRO A 372 19.48 -1.37 3.82
N ALA A 373 20.65 -1.09 3.23
CA ALA A 373 21.45 0.10 3.54
C ALA A 373 20.72 1.41 3.17
N THR A 374 19.98 1.44 2.07
CA THR A 374 19.20 2.63 1.68
C THR A 374 18.00 2.81 2.61
N MET A 375 17.26 1.74 2.91
CA MET A 375 16.17 1.78 3.89
C MET A 375 16.67 2.14 5.30
N MET A 376 17.89 1.70 5.67
CA MET A 376 18.50 2.02 6.95
C MET A 376 18.73 3.53 7.09
N GLN A 377 19.20 4.23 6.06
CA GLN A 377 19.35 5.69 6.09
C GLN A 377 18.02 6.39 6.38
N VAL A 378 16.92 5.92 5.79
CA VAL A 378 15.57 6.42 6.06
C VAL A 378 15.17 6.19 7.53
N LEU A 379 15.43 4.99 8.08
CA LEU A 379 15.14 4.68 9.48
C LEU A 379 16.00 5.49 10.46
N GLN A 380 17.27 5.73 10.14
CA GLN A 380 18.15 6.58 10.94
C GLN A 380 17.65 8.02 10.98
N TYR A 381 17.25 8.59 9.83
CA TYR A 381 16.64 9.91 9.77
C TYR A 381 15.37 9.99 10.62
N ILE A 382 14.48 9.00 10.48
CA ILE A 382 13.24 8.92 11.27
C ILE A 382 13.56 8.94 12.76
N ALA A 383 14.49 8.10 13.22
CA ALA A 383 14.82 8.01 14.64
C ALA A 383 15.46 9.30 15.19
N GLN A 384 16.30 9.96 14.41
CA GLN A 384 16.95 11.22 14.80
C GLN A 384 15.95 12.38 14.90
N ASN A 385 14.85 12.33 14.14
CA ASN A 385 13.86 13.40 14.06
C ASN A 385 12.48 12.99 14.62
N ASP A 386 12.41 11.92 15.43
CA ASP A 386 11.13 11.34 15.89
C ASP A 386 10.36 12.28 16.82
N GLN A 387 11.04 13.21 17.50
CA GLN A 387 10.38 14.23 18.32
C GLN A 387 9.51 15.17 17.49
N GLU A 388 9.93 15.48 16.26
CA GLU A 388 9.18 16.34 15.33
C GLU A 388 8.17 15.54 14.50
N LEU A 389 8.57 14.34 14.05
CA LEU A 389 7.76 13.53 13.14
C LEU A 389 6.67 12.72 13.87
N ASN A 390 6.91 12.36 15.14
CA ASN A 390 6.13 11.37 15.89
C ASN A 390 5.82 10.13 15.03
N PHE A 391 6.86 9.57 14.41
CA PHE A 391 6.73 8.54 13.38
C PHE A 391 6.73 7.15 13.98
N ILE A 392 7.62 6.88 14.95
CA ILE A 392 7.82 5.52 15.49
C ILE A 392 6.53 5.00 16.12
N SER A 393 5.74 5.88 16.75
CA SER A 393 4.44 5.53 17.35
C SER A 393 3.40 5.04 16.33
N MET A 394 3.55 5.40 15.06
CA MET A 394 2.69 4.94 13.97
C MET A 394 3.02 3.52 13.49
N LEU A 395 4.22 3.01 13.75
CA LEU A 395 4.62 1.66 13.36
C LEU A 395 3.93 0.60 14.25
N PRO A 396 3.54 -0.57 13.72
CA PRO A 396 3.06 -1.69 14.53
C PRO A 396 4.01 -2.02 15.70
N LEU A 397 3.46 -2.15 16.91
CA LEU A 397 4.20 -2.54 18.10
C LEU A 397 3.99 -4.03 18.38
N ALA A 398 5.08 -4.80 18.43
CA ALA A 398 5.04 -6.25 18.60
C ALA A 398 4.29 -6.66 19.87
N GLY A 399 3.28 -7.53 19.72
CA GLY A 399 2.44 -8.01 20.82
C GLY A 399 1.25 -7.11 21.18
N TYR A 400 1.11 -5.93 20.55
CA TYR A 400 0.06 -4.97 20.90
C TYR A 400 -0.90 -4.73 19.75
N ASP A 401 -0.37 -4.29 18.59
CA ASP A 401 -1.23 -3.77 17.52
C ASP A 401 -0.69 -3.98 16.10
N GLY A 402 -1.52 -3.53 15.15
CA GLY A 402 -1.22 -3.61 13.73
C GLY A 402 -0.88 -5.02 13.25
N THR A 403 -0.02 -5.09 12.24
CA THR A 403 0.45 -6.35 11.66
C THR A 403 1.43 -7.13 12.55
N LEU A 404 1.80 -6.60 13.72
CA LEU A 404 2.68 -7.26 14.68
C LEU A 404 1.96 -7.64 15.99
N ARG A 405 0.63 -7.52 16.04
CA ARG A 405 -0.18 -7.93 17.20
C ARG A 405 0.17 -9.35 17.65
N TYR A 406 0.35 -10.26 16.68
CA TYR A 406 0.97 -11.55 16.92
C TYR A 406 1.86 -11.93 15.73
N ARG A 407 3.18 -11.86 15.93
CA ARG A 407 4.19 -12.39 15.02
C ARG A 407 5.01 -13.42 15.78
N GLY A 408 4.78 -14.71 15.48
CA GLY A 408 5.31 -15.84 16.27
C GLY A 408 6.80 -15.72 16.59
N GLY A 409 7.63 -15.39 15.60
CA GLY A 409 9.07 -15.23 15.81
C GLY A 409 9.44 -14.13 16.82
N LEU A 410 8.83 -12.94 16.71
CA LEU A 410 9.06 -11.86 17.67
C LEU A 410 8.54 -12.19 19.08
N HIS A 411 7.41 -12.90 19.16
CA HIS A 411 6.86 -13.34 20.43
C HIS A 411 7.77 -14.35 21.12
N GLU A 412 8.21 -15.38 20.41
CA GLU A 412 9.13 -16.42 20.90
C GLU A 412 10.52 -15.85 21.25
N ALA A 413 10.97 -14.81 20.55
CA ALA A 413 12.20 -14.08 20.88
C ALA A 413 12.11 -13.31 22.22
N GLY A 414 10.91 -13.14 22.79
CA GLY A 414 10.70 -12.38 24.02
C GLY A 414 10.74 -10.86 23.83
N VAL A 415 10.52 -10.36 22.62
CA VAL A 415 10.67 -8.92 22.27
C VAL A 415 9.33 -8.19 22.08
N ASN A 416 8.25 -8.73 22.62
CA ASN A 416 6.96 -8.02 22.69
C ASN A 416 7.11 -6.68 23.44
N GLY A 417 6.54 -5.61 22.89
CA GLY A 417 6.67 -4.25 23.40
C GLY A 417 8.04 -3.61 23.17
N LYS A 418 9.00 -4.31 22.55
CA LYS A 418 10.36 -3.82 22.28
C LYS A 418 10.61 -3.52 20.80
N VAL A 419 9.80 -4.07 19.89
CA VAL A 419 9.92 -3.91 18.44
C VAL A 419 8.78 -3.06 17.89
N SER A 420 9.12 -1.93 17.25
CA SER A 420 8.22 -1.11 16.45
C SER A 420 8.63 -1.18 14.99
N ALA A 421 7.91 -1.92 14.14
CA ALA A 421 8.35 -2.19 12.77
C ALA A 421 7.23 -2.36 11.76
N LYS A 422 7.50 -1.93 10.53
CA LYS A 422 6.62 -2.15 9.39
C LYS A 422 6.90 -3.51 8.77
N THR A 423 5.83 -4.28 8.58
CA THR A 423 5.86 -5.54 7.82
C THR A 423 5.82 -5.30 6.31
N GLY A 424 6.50 -6.15 5.55
CA GLY A 424 6.32 -6.26 4.10
C GLY A 424 6.07 -7.71 3.71
N ALA A 425 4.87 -8.02 3.21
CA ALA A 425 4.53 -9.38 2.78
C ALA A 425 3.94 -9.36 1.38
N LEU A 426 4.49 -10.22 0.52
CA LEU A 426 3.96 -10.59 -0.79
C LEU A 426 4.18 -12.11 -0.95
N GLN A 427 3.65 -12.71 -2.01
CA GLN A 427 4.06 -14.07 -2.35
C GLN A 427 5.59 -14.15 -2.46
N GLY A 428 6.18 -15.03 -1.63
CA GLY A 428 7.62 -15.25 -1.54
C GLY A 428 8.44 -14.21 -0.78
N VAL A 429 7.83 -13.22 -0.12
CA VAL A 429 8.53 -12.10 0.55
C VAL A 429 8.04 -11.91 2.00
N TYR A 430 8.97 -11.80 2.96
CA TYR A 430 8.71 -11.66 4.40
C TYR A 430 9.65 -10.65 5.07
N ASN A 431 9.38 -9.37 4.85
CA ASN A 431 10.22 -8.28 5.29
C ASN A 431 9.78 -7.67 6.63
N LEU A 432 10.74 -7.07 7.32
CA LEU A 432 10.53 -6.16 8.45
C LEU A 432 11.51 -4.98 8.35
N ALA A 433 11.04 -3.77 8.63
CA ALA A 433 11.89 -2.59 8.75
C ALA A 433 11.41 -1.73 9.92
N GLY A 434 12.30 -1.38 10.85
CA GLY A 434 11.91 -0.59 12.02
C GLY A 434 12.96 -0.57 13.11
N PHE A 435 12.50 -0.57 14.36
CA PHE A 435 13.32 -0.32 15.53
C PHE A 435 13.11 -1.39 16.61
N ILE A 436 14.19 -1.73 17.31
CA ILE A 436 14.19 -2.58 18.49
C ILE A 436 14.88 -1.86 19.65
N THR A 437 14.30 -1.95 20.84
CA THR A 437 14.97 -1.58 22.10
C THR A 437 15.55 -2.83 22.73
N THR A 438 16.86 -2.89 22.89
CA THR A 438 17.60 -4.07 23.34
C THR A 438 17.63 -4.19 24.87
N ALA A 439 18.23 -5.26 25.40
CA ALA A 439 18.31 -5.53 26.83
C ALA A 439 19.09 -4.44 27.59
N SER A 440 20.10 -3.83 26.95
CA SER A 440 20.84 -2.69 27.50
C SER A 440 20.03 -1.39 27.54
N GLY A 441 18.83 -1.37 26.94
CA GLY A 441 18.02 -0.17 26.73
C GLY A 441 18.41 0.61 25.47
N GLN A 442 19.42 0.16 24.72
CA GLN A 442 19.82 0.80 23.48
C GLN A 442 18.76 0.62 22.39
N ARG A 443 18.49 1.69 21.62
CA ARG A 443 17.66 1.59 20.41
C ARG A 443 18.52 1.29 19.19
N MET A 444 18.09 0.32 18.41
CA MET A 444 18.69 -0.03 17.12
C MET A 444 17.63 0.06 16.02
N ALA A 445 18.02 0.54 14.85
CA ALA A 445 17.27 0.37 13.61
C ALA A 445 17.67 -0.96 12.97
N PHE A 446 16.73 -1.59 12.27
CA PHE A 446 16.97 -2.81 11.53
C PHE A 446 16.16 -2.88 10.25
N VAL A 447 16.71 -3.56 9.24
CA VAL A 447 16.05 -3.89 7.98
C VAL A 447 16.31 -5.34 7.66
N GLN A 448 15.26 -6.16 7.67
CA GLN A 448 15.25 -7.55 7.24
C GLN A 448 14.49 -7.64 5.92
N PHE A 449 15.18 -7.90 4.82
CA PHE A 449 14.58 -8.25 3.54
C PHE A 449 14.82 -9.72 3.23
N LEU A 450 13.73 -10.48 3.21
CA LEU A 450 13.72 -11.92 2.99
C LEU A 450 12.81 -12.22 1.81
N SER A 451 13.38 -12.74 0.73
CA SER A 451 12.68 -13.04 -0.53
C SER A 451 13.05 -14.42 -1.06
N GLY A 452 12.43 -14.86 -2.16
CA GLY A 452 12.64 -16.22 -2.69
C GLY A 452 12.14 -17.30 -1.73
N TYR A 453 11.27 -16.95 -0.80
CA TYR A 453 10.77 -17.86 0.22
C TYR A 453 9.69 -18.77 -0.38
N ALA A 454 10.01 -20.04 -0.55
CA ALA A 454 9.08 -21.07 -1.03
C ALA A 454 9.18 -22.32 -0.14
N VAL A 455 8.10 -23.09 -0.06
CA VAL A 455 8.09 -24.40 0.60
C VAL A 455 7.48 -25.44 -0.33
N PRO A 456 7.79 -26.73 -0.17
CA PRO A 456 7.16 -27.81 -0.92
C PRO A 456 5.62 -27.76 -0.84
N PRO A 457 4.89 -28.26 -1.85
CA PRO A 457 3.42 -28.23 -1.88
C PRO A 457 2.75 -28.80 -0.61
N GLU A 458 3.29 -29.89 -0.06
CA GLU A 458 2.84 -30.56 1.15
C GLU A 458 2.91 -29.67 2.40
N ASP A 459 3.84 -28.71 2.41
CA ASP A 459 4.10 -27.81 3.54
C ASP A 459 3.41 -26.45 3.42
N GLN A 460 2.64 -26.20 2.36
CA GLN A 460 2.01 -24.88 2.13
C GLN A 460 1.13 -24.42 3.31
N LYS A 461 0.47 -25.35 4.01
CA LYS A 461 -0.33 -25.06 5.21
C LYS A 461 0.53 -24.58 6.40
N ASN A 462 1.76 -25.07 6.51
CA ASN A 462 2.71 -24.78 7.59
C ASN A 462 3.85 -23.86 7.17
N ARG A 463 3.72 -23.19 6.01
CA ARG A 463 4.80 -22.43 5.36
C ARG A 463 5.48 -21.36 6.22
N ARG A 464 4.90 -20.93 7.34
CA ARG A 464 5.48 -19.90 8.23
C ARG A 464 6.38 -20.45 9.35
N ALA A 465 6.38 -21.76 9.61
CA ALA A 465 7.21 -22.31 10.68
C ALA A 465 8.73 -22.04 10.50
N PRO A 466 9.31 -22.15 9.29
CA PRO A 466 10.71 -21.79 9.05
C PRO A 466 11.00 -20.30 9.39
N LEU A 467 10.14 -19.39 8.93
CA LEU A 467 10.22 -17.96 9.24
C LEU A 467 10.18 -17.70 10.76
N VAL A 468 9.29 -18.36 11.50
CA VAL A 468 9.19 -18.21 12.96
C VAL A 468 10.49 -18.61 13.65
N ARG A 469 11.09 -19.74 13.26
CA ARG A 469 12.36 -20.22 13.84
C ARG A 469 13.54 -19.28 13.55
N PHE A 470 13.59 -18.73 12.34
CA PHE A 470 14.59 -17.74 11.94
C PHE A 470 14.46 -16.47 12.79
N GLU A 471 13.26 -15.87 12.83
CA GLU A 471 13.03 -14.62 13.55
C GLU A 471 13.18 -14.77 15.06
N SER A 472 12.74 -15.90 15.65
CA SER A 472 12.84 -16.10 17.10
C SER A 472 14.27 -16.12 17.60
N ARG A 473 15.22 -16.59 16.78
CA ARG A 473 16.65 -16.59 17.12
C ARG A 473 17.28 -15.24 16.80
N LEU A 474 17.06 -14.72 15.60
CA LEU A 474 17.64 -13.45 15.18
C LEU A 474 17.29 -12.30 16.13
N TYR A 475 16.02 -12.10 16.44
CA TYR A 475 15.61 -10.97 17.27
C TYR A 475 15.91 -11.18 18.76
N LYS A 476 16.01 -12.43 19.21
CA LYS A 476 16.50 -12.74 20.57
C LYS A 476 17.98 -12.38 20.68
N ASP A 477 18.78 -12.76 19.70
CA ASP A 477 20.21 -12.45 19.64
C ASP A 477 20.46 -10.93 19.62
N ILE A 478 19.78 -10.22 18.70
CA ILE A 478 19.86 -8.74 18.64
C ILE A 478 19.49 -8.11 19.98
N TYR A 479 18.41 -8.59 20.63
CA TYR A 479 17.96 -8.06 21.91
C TYR A 479 18.95 -8.32 23.05
N GLN A 480 19.55 -9.52 23.11
CA GLN A 480 20.40 -9.93 24.24
C GLN A 480 21.85 -9.41 24.14
N ASN A 481 22.38 -9.28 22.92
CA ASN A 481 23.80 -9.04 22.68
C ASN A 481 24.15 -7.60 22.27
N ASN A 482 23.19 -6.68 22.36
CA ASN A 482 23.38 -5.23 22.12
C ASN A 482 22.68 -4.43 23.22
#